data_AF-L5M841-F1
#
_entry.id   AF-L5M841-F1
#
_cell.length_a   1.000
_cell.length_b   1.000
_cell.length_c   1.000
_cell.angle_alpha   90.00
_cell.angle_beta   90.00
_cell.angle_gamma   90.00
#
_symmetry.space_group_name_H-M   'P 1'
#
loop_
_entity.id
_entity.type
_entity.pdbx_description
1 polymer ?
#
loop_
_entity_poly.entity_id
_entity_poly.type
_entity_poly.pdbx_seq_one_letter_code
_entity_poly.pdbx_strand_id
1 'polypeptide(L)'
;MVSGGPSVFGQSESGAYITRLEETWTALRRQFTQTAILYEKQLKPFSKALYEGRACQLPESTCVLPNNVSVPLLMPLVTLMERQAVIFEGTDTWEKNNESCEIMMNHLTTARLMVEAAHSYQMNGERILEGFQPDEEMSEIIKTEFQMRLLWGSKGAQVNQPERYEKFNQILTALSRKLEPPVKQAEL
;
A
#
# COMPACT_ATOMS: atom_id res chain seq x y z
N MET A 1 24.48 15.78 -22.81
CA MET A 1 24.70 15.26 -21.45
C MET A 1 23.80 16.06 -20.52
N VAL A 2 22.62 15.55 -20.19
CA VAL A 2 21.73 16.16 -19.20
C VAL A 2 21.73 15.21 -18.01
N SER A 3 22.34 15.66 -16.92
CA SER A 3 22.40 14.96 -15.66
C SER A 3 21.00 14.83 -15.08
N GLY A 4 20.53 13.59 -14.93
CA GLY A 4 19.33 13.28 -14.15
C GLY A 4 19.64 13.48 -12.67
N GLY A 5 19.19 14.60 -12.12
CA GLY A 5 19.20 14.84 -10.68
C GLY A 5 18.22 13.89 -9.96
N PRO A 6 18.44 13.60 -8.67
CA PRO A 6 17.58 12.69 -7.91
C PRO A 6 16.18 13.30 -7.79
N SER A 7 15.16 12.50 -8.12
CA SER A 7 13.77 12.91 -8.00
C SER A 7 13.43 13.10 -6.52
N VAL A 8 13.21 14.36 -6.13
CA VAL A 8 12.72 14.77 -4.81
C VAL A 8 11.21 14.52 -4.79
N PHE A 9 10.81 13.29 -4.48
CA PHE A 9 9.45 12.99 -4.03
C PHE A 9 9.55 12.15 -2.75
N GLY A 10 8.88 12.66 -1.71
CA GLY A 10 9.03 12.23 -0.31
C GLY A 10 9.07 10.73 -0.12
N GLN A 11 10.21 10.26 0.38
CA GLN A 11 10.34 8.98 1.05
C GLN A 11 9.48 9.06 2.32
N SER A 12 8.30 8.44 2.28
CA SER A 12 7.85 7.74 3.47
C SER A 12 8.87 6.60 3.66
N GLU A 13 9.50 6.48 4.83
CA GLU A 13 10.49 5.42 5.15
C GLU A 13 9.91 4.00 5.03
N SER A 14 8.60 3.93 4.85
CA SER A 14 7.77 2.85 4.38
C SER A 14 8.24 2.25 3.05
N GLY A 15 8.65 0.99 3.05
CA GLY A 15 9.04 0.24 1.85
C GLY A 15 10.47 0.49 1.38
N ALA A 16 11.29 1.21 2.17
CA ALA A 16 12.70 1.50 1.85
C ALA A 16 13.51 0.23 1.53
N TYR A 17 13.14 -0.92 2.09
CA TYR A 17 13.82 -2.19 1.86
C TYR A 17 13.50 -2.83 0.50
N ILE A 18 12.35 -2.54 -0.14
CA ILE A 18 12.07 -2.99 -1.52
C ILE A 18 12.45 -1.90 -2.53
N THR A 19 12.14 -0.64 -2.24
CA THR A 19 12.40 0.46 -3.18
C THR A 19 13.89 0.66 -3.47
N ARG A 20 14.76 0.28 -2.54
CA ARG A 20 16.23 0.36 -2.72
C ARG A 20 16.86 -0.71 -3.59
N LEU A 21 16.10 -1.73 -3.99
CA LEU A 21 16.60 -2.87 -4.78
C LEU A 21 16.80 -2.46 -6.25
N GLU A 22 17.79 -1.60 -6.50
CA GLU A 22 18.04 -0.98 -7.81
C GLU A 22 18.32 -1.99 -8.92
N GLU A 23 19.03 -3.09 -8.63
CA GLU A 23 19.28 -4.13 -9.64
C GLU A 23 17.97 -4.83 -9.99
N THR A 24 17.14 -5.15 -8.99
CA THR A 24 15.81 -5.74 -9.18
C THR A 24 14.89 -4.82 -9.98
N TRP A 25 14.80 -3.54 -9.62
CA TRP A 25 13.98 -2.56 -10.36
C TRP A 25 14.50 -2.33 -11.78
N THR A 26 15.82 -2.35 -11.98
CA THR A 26 16.42 -2.26 -13.31
C THR A 26 16.09 -3.50 -14.16
N ALA A 27 16.16 -4.70 -13.58
CA ALA A 27 15.76 -5.93 -14.25
C ALA A 27 14.28 -5.89 -14.65
N LEU A 28 13.39 -5.45 -13.75
CA LEU A 28 11.96 -5.27 -14.05
C LEU A 28 11.75 -4.32 -15.24
N ARG A 29 12.41 -3.16 -15.26
CA ARG A 29 12.28 -2.18 -16.36
C ARG A 29 12.77 -2.74 -17.69
N ARG A 30 13.81 -3.58 -17.67
CA ARG A 30 14.41 -4.18 -18.89
C ARG A 30 13.59 -5.37 -19.42
N GLN A 31 13.12 -6.24 -18.54
CA GLN A 31 12.46 -7.49 -18.92
C GLN A 31 10.94 -7.35 -19.05
N PHE A 32 10.34 -6.47 -18.25
CA PHE A 32 8.89 -6.26 -18.16
C PHE A 32 8.55 -4.76 -18.25
N THR A 33 9.04 -4.10 -19.29
CA THR A 33 8.94 -2.64 -19.46
C THR A 33 7.51 -2.12 -19.32
N GLN A 34 6.52 -2.81 -19.91
CA GLN A 34 5.12 -2.39 -19.81
C GLN A 34 4.58 -2.47 -18.38
N THR A 35 4.90 -3.52 -17.64
CA THR A 35 4.53 -3.65 -16.22
C THR A 35 5.18 -2.57 -15.37
N ALA A 36 6.46 -2.25 -15.63
CA ALA A 36 7.15 -1.17 -14.94
C ALA A 36 6.51 0.20 -15.23
N ILE A 37 6.13 0.47 -16.48
CA ILE A 37 5.41 1.69 -16.88
C ILE A 37 4.04 1.75 -16.19
N LEU A 38 3.28 0.65 -16.20
CA LEU A 38 1.97 0.57 -15.55
C LEU A 38 2.07 0.93 -14.06
N TYR A 39 3.03 0.35 -13.35
CA TYR A 39 3.25 0.62 -11.94
C TYR A 39 3.60 2.10 -11.67
N GLU A 40 4.57 2.66 -12.41
CA GLU A 40 5.06 4.02 -12.18
C GLU A 40 4.09 5.11 -12.66
N LYS A 41 3.38 4.88 -13.76
CA LYS A 41 2.57 5.92 -14.43
C LYS A 41 1.09 5.83 -14.11
N GLN A 42 0.60 4.68 -13.67
CA GLN A 42 -0.82 4.50 -13.34
C GLN A 42 -1.02 4.12 -11.87
N LEU A 43 -0.44 3.01 -11.41
CA LEU A 43 -0.74 2.49 -10.07
C LEU A 43 -0.25 3.40 -8.94
N LYS A 44 0.99 3.93 -9.03
CA LYS A 44 1.52 4.86 -8.02
C LYS A 44 0.72 6.17 -7.93
N PRO A 45 0.48 6.92 -9.03
CA PRO A 45 -0.34 8.12 -8.98
C PRO A 45 -1.78 7.84 -8.51
N PHE A 46 -2.38 6.74 -8.96
CA PHE A 46 -3.72 6.33 -8.53
C PHE A 46 -3.78 6.05 -7.03
N SER A 47 -2.82 5.27 -6.50
CA SER A 47 -2.70 5.02 -5.06
C SER A 47 -2.56 6.34 -4.30
N LYS A 48 -1.67 7.23 -4.73
CA LYS A 48 -1.51 8.54 -4.08
C LYS A 48 -2.83 9.31 -4.04
N ALA A 49 -3.56 9.37 -5.15
CA ALA A 49 -4.85 10.05 -5.20
C ALA A 49 -5.92 9.40 -4.31
N LEU A 50 -5.93 8.07 -4.18
CA LEU A 50 -6.79 7.37 -3.23
C LEU A 50 -6.51 7.78 -1.78
N TYR A 51 -5.23 7.81 -1.37
CA TYR A 51 -4.84 8.23 -0.02
C TYR A 51 -5.07 9.72 0.25
N GLU A 52 -5.15 10.55 -0.79
CA GLU A 52 -5.51 11.97 -0.69
C GLU A 52 -7.03 12.22 -0.76
N GLY A 53 -7.85 11.16 -0.92
CA GLY A 53 -9.30 11.29 -1.04
C GLY A 53 -9.75 11.92 -2.36
N ARG A 54 -8.88 11.91 -3.40
CA ARG A 54 -9.07 12.56 -4.70
C ARG A 54 -9.29 11.58 -5.85
N ALA A 55 -9.57 10.30 -5.57
CA ALA A 55 -9.72 9.29 -6.62
C ALA A 55 -10.84 9.59 -7.63
N CYS A 56 -11.91 10.28 -7.22
CA CYS A 56 -12.99 10.73 -8.11
C CYS A 56 -12.59 11.91 -9.03
N GLN A 57 -11.42 12.51 -8.82
CA GLN A 57 -10.91 13.66 -9.59
C GLN A 57 -9.87 13.25 -10.64
N LEU A 58 -9.53 11.95 -10.73
CA LEU A 58 -8.65 11.45 -11.79
C LEU A 58 -9.39 11.40 -13.15
N PRO A 59 -8.64 11.47 -14.28
CA PRO A 59 -9.22 11.31 -15.61
C PRO A 59 -10.06 10.02 -15.71
N GLU A 60 -11.14 10.03 -16.49
CA GLU A 60 -12.09 8.90 -16.63
C GLU A 60 -11.41 7.57 -16.97
N SER A 61 -10.26 7.59 -17.65
CA SER A 61 -9.45 6.40 -17.97
C SER A 61 -8.85 5.68 -16.76
N THR A 62 -8.81 6.34 -15.60
CA THR A 62 -8.24 5.82 -14.33
C THR A 62 -9.23 5.96 -13.16
N CYS A 63 -10.39 6.58 -13.39
CA CYS A 63 -11.41 6.81 -12.38
C CYS A 63 -12.18 5.53 -12.10
N VAL A 64 -12.29 5.15 -10.83
CA VAL A 64 -13.11 4.01 -10.42
C VAL A 64 -14.53 4.50 -10.19
N LEU A 65 -15.43 4.17 -11.13
CA LEU A 65 -16.86 4.40 -10.95
C LEU A 65 -17.32 3.71 -9.66
N PRO A 66 -18.11 4.38 -8.79
CA PRO A 66 -18.57 3.81 -7.52
C PRO A 66 -19.26 2.44 -7.67
N ASN A 67 -19.92 2.20 -8.81
CA ASN A 67 -20.63 0.96 -9.10
C ASN A 67 -19.72 -0.25 -9.41
N ASN A 68 -18.42 -0.04 -9.55
CA ASN A 68 -17.44 -1.10 -9.85
C ASN A 68 -16.53 -1.44 -8.66
N VAL A 69 -16.75 -0.81 -7.50
CA VAL A 69 -15.97 -1.09 -6.28
C VAL A 69 -16.68 -2.17 -5.47
N SER A 70 -15.94 -3.18 -5.01
CA SER A 70 -16.45 -4.17 -4.02
C SER A 70 -15.93 -3.91 -2.62
N VAL A 71 -14.72 -3.35 -2.50
CA VAL A 71 -14.12 -2.98 -1.21
C VAL A 71 -13.54 -1.57 -1.36
N PRO A 72 -14.13 -0.57 -0.68
CA PRO A 72 -13.60 0.79 -0.69
C PRO A 72 -12.28 0.88 0.11
N LEU A 73 -11.48 1.92 -0.12
CA LEU A 73 -10.26 2.14 0.66
C LEU A 73 -10.64 2.58 2.09
N LEU A 74 -10.49 1.66 3.05
CA LEU A 74 -10.86 1.90 4.45
C LEU A 74 -9.72 2.47 5.30
N MET A 75 -8.47 2.20 4.93
CA MET A 75 -7.30 2.46 5.78
C MET A 75 -7.18 3.92 6.26
N PRO A 76 -7.29 4.96 5.40
CA PRO A 76 -7.22 6.35 5.86
C PRO A 76 -8.31 6.72 6.87
N LEU A 77 -9.53 6.23 6.66
CA LEU A 77 -10.64 6.48 7.58
C LEU A 77 -10.41 5.78 8.93
N VAL A 78 -10.04 4.50 8.91
CA VAL A 78 -9.81 3.71 10.13
C VAL A 78 -8.68 4.33 10.95
N THR A 79 -7.57 4.71 10.31
CA THR A 79 -6.42 5.32 11.01
C THR A 79 -6.73 6.72 11.52
N LEU A 80 -7.59 7.49 10.84
CA LEU A 80 -8.06 8.77 11.32
C LEU A 80 -8.95 8.63 12.57
N MET A 81 -9.80 7.60 12.61
CA MET A 81 -10.71 7.36 13.74
C MET A 81 -9.97 6.71 14.93
N GLU A 82 -8.97 5.88 14.66
CA GLU A 82 -8.15 5.22 15.68
C GLU A 82 -6.87 6.03 15.95
N ARG A 83 -6.95 6.97 16.90
CA ARG A 83 -5.85 7.88 17.30
C ARG A 83 -4.52 7.20 17.66
N GLN A 84 -4.51 5.88 17.92
CA GLN A 84 -3.32 5.10 18.29
C GLN A 84 -3.08 3.91 17.34
N ALA A 85 -3.59 3.97 16.11
CA ALA A 85 -3.39 2.90 15.13
C ALA A 85 -1.89 2.66 14.90
N VAL A 86 -1.42 1.47 15.27
CA VAL A 86 -0.05 1.04 14.98
C VAL A 86 -0.03 0.62 13.50
N ILE A 87 0.35 1.53 12.63
CA ILE A 87 0.44 1.25 11.19
C ILE A 87 1.82 0.67 10.93
N PHE A 88 1.88 -0.50 10.30
CA PHE A 88 3.13 -0.97 9.70
C PHE A 88 3.42 -0.02 8.55
N GLU A 89 4.55 0.68 8.62
CA GLU A 89 4.95 1.70 7.66
C GLU A 89 4.08 2.97 7.72
N GLY A 90 4.63 3.98 8.41
CA GLY A 90 3.97 5.26 8.70
C GLY A 90 3.47 5.97 7.45
N THR A 91 2.20 5.76 7.13
CA THR A 91 1.39 6.71 6.37
C THR A 91 1.11 7.91 7.26
N ASP A 92 2.11 8.78 7.43
CA ASP A 92 1.97 10.10 8.05
C ASP A 92 1.19 11.05 7.11
N THR A 93 0.04 10.59 6.62
CA THR A 93 -0.81 11.34 5.68
C THR A 93 -1.43 12.57 6.32
N TRP A 94 -1.52 12.60 7.65
CA TRP A 94 -2.28 13.58 8.41
C TRP A 94 -1.46 14.71 9.01
N GLU A 95 -0.15 14.53 9.20
CA GLU A 95 0.66 15.46 10.01
C GLU A 95 1.61 16.33 9.19
N LYS A 96 1.89 15.97 7.93
CA LYS A 96 3.01 16.53 7.16
C LYS A 96 2.63 17.44 5.99
N ASN A 97 1.34 17.69 5.74
CA ASN A 97 0.91 18.40 4.54
C ASN A 97 0.00 19.62 4.84
N ASN A 98 0.21 20.72 4.10
CA ASN A 98 -0.64 21.93 4.20
C ASN A 98 -2.11 21.65 3.82
N GLU A 99 -2.38 20.56 3.09
CA GLU A 99 -3.71 20.10 2.66
C GLU A 99 -4.34 19.07 3.63
N SER A 100 -3.73 18.81 4.79
CA SER A 100 -4.17 17.76 5.73
C SER A 100 -5.65 17.84 6.12
N CYS A 101 -6.17 19.04 6.40
CA CYS A 101 -7.58 19.25 6.73
C CYS A 101 -8.52 18.94 5.54
N GLU A 102 -8.11 19.29 4.32
CA GLU A 102 -8.90 19.02 3.11
C GLU A 102 -8.97 17.51 2.84
N ILE A 103 -7.82 16.84 2.88
CA ILE A 103 -7.72 15.38 2.73
C ILE A 103 -8.60 14.69 3.79
N MET A 104 -8.59 15.19 5.03
CA MET A 104 -9.39 14.64 6.12
C MET A 104 -10.89 14.77 5.84
N MET A 105 -11.31 15.96 5.40
CA MET A 105 -12.69 16.21 5.03
C MET A 105 -13.13 15.34 3.85
N ASN A 106 -12.27 15.13 2.86
CA ASN A 106 -12.55 14.25 1.72
C ASN A 106 -12.82 12.81 2.18
N HIS A 107 -11.97 12.28 3.07
CA HIS A 107 -12.15 10.93 3.61
C HIS A 107 -13.40 10.79 4.48
N LEU A 108 -13.68 11.76 5.36
CA LEU A 108 -14.90 11.75 6.18
C LEU A 108 -16.19 11.89 5.34
N THR A 109 -16.15 12.74 4.31
CA THR A 109 -17.28 12.89 3.38
C THR A 109 -17.51 11.61 2.59
N THR A 110 -16.43 11.00 2.09
CA THR A 110 -16.48 9.72 1.38
C THR A 110 -17.01 8.61 2.29
N ALA A 111 -16.58 8.56 3.56
CA ALA A 111 -17.07 7.59 4.54
C ALA A 111 -18.59 7.66 4.73
N ARG A 112 -19.16 8.86 4.79
CA ARG A 112 -20.62 9.04 4.86
C ARG A 112 -21.31 8.43 3.63
N LEU A 113 -20.80 8.71 2.43
CA LEU A 113 -21.33 8.15 1.19
C LEU A 113 -21.17 6.63 1.12
N MET A 114 -20.06 6.10 1.64
CA MET A 114 -19.81 4.66 1.70
C MET A 114 -20.85 3.93 2.55
N VAL A 115 -21.25 4.51 3.68
CA VAL A 115 -22.30 3.94 4.54
C VAL A 115 -23.65 3.95 3.81
N GLU A 116 -23.99 5.05 3.15
CA GLU A 116 -25.22 5.16 2.34
C GLU A 116 -25.22 4.16 1.17
N ALA A 117 -24.05 3.84 0.60
CA ALA A 117 -23.88 2.94 -0.53
C ALA A 117 -23.44 1.51 -0.15
N ALA A 118 -23.48 1.12 1.14
CA ALA A 118 -22.91 -0.13 1.63
C ALA A 118 -23.42 -1.37 0.87
N HIS A 119 -24.73 -1.42 0.60
CA HIS A 119 -25.36 -2.50 -0.15
C HIS A 119 -24.82 -2.61 -1.59
N SER A 120 -24.45 -1.50 -2.24
CA SER A 120 -23.90 -1.52 -3.59
C SER A 120 -22.55 -2.23 -3.65
N TYR A 121 -21.69 -2.04 -2.64
CA TYR A 121 -20.40 -2.75 -2.54
C TYR A 121 -20.62 -4.26 -2.37
N GLN A 122 -21.57 -4.66 -1.53
CA GLN A 122 -21.95 -6.06 -1.34
C GLN A 122 -22.45 -6.69 -2.64
N MET A 123 -23.44 -6.08 -3.31
CA MET A 123 -23.98 -6.57 -4.57
C MET A 123 -22.89 -6.67 -5.66
N ASN A 124 -21.91 -5.75 -5.64
CA ASN A 124 -20.78 -5.81 -6.57
C ASN A 124 -19.84 -6.98 -6.26
N GLY A 125 -19.56 -7.23 -4.98
CA GLY A 125 -18.79 -8.39 -4.52
C GLY A 125 -19.46 -9.71 -4.90
N GLU A 126 -20.75 -9.86 -4.60
CA GLU A 126 -21.54 -11.07 -4.91
C GLU A 126 -21.55 -11.35 -6.41
N ARG A 127 -21.79 -10.33 -7.23
CA ARG A 127 -21.80 -10.46 -8.69
C ARG A 127 -20.43 -10.82 -9.27
N ILE A 128 -19.33 -10.24 -8.75
CA ILE A 128 -17.97 -10.57 -9.23
C ILE A 128 -17.59 -12.00 -8.84
N LEU A 129 -18.06 -12.48 -7.69
CA LEU A 129 -17.76 -13.81 -7.16
C LEU A 129 -18.80 -14.86 -7.55
N GLU A 130 -19.78 -14.53 -8.39
CA GLU A 130 -20.81 -15.48 -8.82
C GLU A 130 -20.17 -16.68 -9.52
N GLY A 131 -20.43 -17.88 -8.99
CA GLY A 131 -19.86 -19.13 -9.51
C GLY A 131 -18.37 -19.36 -9.18
N PHE A 132 -17.71 -18.44 -8.46
CA PHE A 132 -16.33 -18.64 -8.02
C PHE A 132 -16.23 -19.83 -7.05
N GLN A 133 -15.33 -20.76 -7.35
CA GLN A 133 -15.02 -21.90 -6.49
C GLN A 133 -13.62 -21.69 -5.91
N PRO A 134 -13.52 -21.27 -4.64
CA PRO A 134 -12.22 -21.02 -4.02
C PRO A 134 -11.44 -22.32 -3.82
N ASP A 135 -10.15 -22.29 -4.17
CA ASP A 135 -9.21 -23.32 -3.76
C ASP A 135 -8.95 -23.24 -2.25
N GLU A 136 -8.90 -24.37 -1.56
CA GLU A 136 -8.80 -24.43 -0.10
C GLU A 136 -7.44 -23.94 0.39
N GLU A 137 -6.35 -24.35 -0.26
CA GLU A 137 -4.98 -23.96 0.12
C GLU A 137 -4.76 -22.46 -0.10
N MET A 138 -5.19 -21.94 -1.26
CA MET A 138 -5.12 -20.52 -1.56
C MET A 138 -5.96 -19.70 -0.58
N SER A 139 -7.15 -20.19 -0.23
CA SER A 139 -8.03 -19.54 0.75
C SER A 139 -7.43 -19.50 2.14
N GLU A 140 -6.64 -20.50 2.53
CA GLU A 140 -5.95 -20.51 3.80
C GLU A 140 -4.79 -19.49 3.83
N ILE A 141 -3.99 -19.41 2.75
CA ILE A 141 -2.83 -18.51 2.67
C ILE A 141 -3.22 -17.02 2.78
N ILE A 142 -4.41 -16.65 2.27
CA ILE A 142 -4.89 -15.26 2.31
C ILE A 142 -5.48 -14.85 3.66
N LYS A 143 -5.70 -15.78 4.60
CA LYS A 143 -6.20 -15.46 5.95
C LYS A 143 -5.14 -14.75 6.78
N THR A 144 -5.53 -13.69 7.47
CA THR A 144 -4.63 -12.93 8.35
C THR A 144 -4.05 -13.80 9.45
N GLU A 145 -4.83 -14.72 10.05
CA GLU A 145 -4.37 -15.63 11.10
C GLU A 145 -3.25 -16.56 10.61
N PHE A 146 -3.38 -17.05 9.37
CA PHE A 146 -2.35 -17.86 8.73
C PHE A 146 -1.09 -17.03 8.50
N GLN A 147 -1.22 -15.85 7.90
CA GLN A 147 -0.09 -14.94 7.64
C GLN A 147 0.63 -14.54 8.93
N MET A 148 -0.11 -14.27 10.01
CA MET A 148 0.49 -13.97 11.31
C MET A 148 1.30 -15.14 11.86
N ARG A 149 0.77 -16.36 11.78
CA ARG A 149 1.50 -17.57 12.22
C ARG A 149 2.68 -17.90 11.32
N LEU A 150 2.57 -17.64 10.01
CA LEU A 150 3.67 -17.83 9.06
C LEU A 150 4.84 -16.89 9.38
N LEU A 151 4.56 -15.60 9.63
CA LEU A 151 5.59 -14.59 9.87
C LEU A 151 6.22 -14.69 11.26
N TRP A 152 5.43 -14.98 12.29
CA TRP A 152 5.88 -14.90 13.70
C TRP A 152 5.80 -16.22 14.48
N GLY A 153 5.33 -17.31 13.87
CA GLY A 153 5.07 -18.56 14.56
C GLY A 153 3.89 -18.48 15.55
N SER A 154 3.52 -19.61 16.15
CA SER A 154 2.36 -19.69 17.05
C SER A 154 2.49 -18.80 18.30
N LYS A 155 3.68 -18.70 18.88
CA LYS A 155 3.95 -17.86 20.06
C LYS A 155 4.17 -16.39 19.69
N GLY A 156 4.94 -16.11 18.64
CA GLY A 156 5.25 -14.73 18.24
C GLY A 156 4.03 -13.99 17.69
N ALA A 157 3.06 -14.69 17.10
CA ALA A 157 1.80 -14.10 16.66
C ALA A 157 0.94 -13.53 17.81
N GLN A 158 1.26 -13.83 19.07
CA GLN A 158 0.56 -13.28 20.25
C GLN A 158 1.29 -12.07 20.89
N VAL A 159 2.51 -11.77 20.45
CA VAL A 159 3.27 -10.59 20.91
C VAL A 159 2.58 -9.31 20.46
N ASN A 160 2.76 -8.17 21.14
CA ASN A 160 2.10 -6.93 20.74
C ASN A 160 2.49 -6.49 19.30
N GLN A 161 1.59 -5.74 18.67
CA GLN A 161 1.74 -5.33 17.28
C GLN A 161 2.99 -4.46 17.01
N PRO A 162 3.33 -3.43 17.83
CA PRO A 162 4.53 -2.62 17.61
C PRO A 162 5.82 -3.45 17.59
N GLU A 163 5.99 -4.39 18.52
CA GLU A 163 7.19 -5.24 18.57
C GLU A 163 7.29 -6.15 17.35
N ARG A 164 6.17 -6.73 16.90
CA ARG A 164 6.13 -7.56 15.70
C ARG A 164 6.54 -6.78 14.46
N TYR A 165 6.07 -5.54 14.34
CA TYR A 165 6.35 -4.66 13.20
C TYR A 165 7.79 -4.17 13.21
N GLU A 166 8.29 -3.72 14.36
CA GLU A 166 9.69 -3.34 14.52
C GLU A 166 10.63 -4.52 14.20
N LYS A 167 10.29 -5.73 14.67
CA LYS A 167 11.08 -6.91 14.36
C LYS A 167 11.07 -7.23 12.86
N PHE A 168 9.93 -7.08 12.21
CA PHE A 168 9.81 -7.32 10.77
C PHE A 168 10.59 -6.29 9.96
N ASN A 169 10.57 -5.01 10.36
CA ASN A 169 11.39 -3.95 9.76
C ASN A 169 12.89 -4.29 9.80
N GLN A 170 13.39 -4.78 10.93
CA GLN A 170 14.77 -5.22 11.07
C GLN A 170 15.10 -6.41 10.15
N ILE A 171 14.19 -7.40 10.06
CA ILE A 171 14.34 -8.57 9.20
C ILE A 171 14.41 -8.14 7.73
N LEU A 172 13.45 -7.35 7.26
CA LEU A 172 13.38 -6.91 5.86
C LEU A 172 14.56 -6.01 5.49
N THR A 173 15.01 -5.15 6.41
CA THR A 173 16.21 -4.33 6.20
C THR A 173 17.45 -5.20 6.04
N ALA A 174 17.62 -6.23 6.89
CA ALA A 174 18.76 -7.14 6.79
C ALA A 174 18.71 -7.99 5.50
N LEU A 175 17.53 -8.50 5.13
CA LEU A 175 17.34 -9.27 3.89
C LEU A 175 17.61 -8.41 2.65
N SER A 176 17.07 -7.19 2.60
CA SER A 176 17.31 -6.24 1.51
C SER A 176 18.80 -5.93 1.32
N ARG A 177 19.53 -5.64 2.41
CA ARG A 177 20.98 -5.40 2.37
C ARG A 177 21.78 -6.64 1.97
N LYS A 178 21.28 -7.84 2.30
CA LYS A 178 21.90 -9.10 1.90
C LYS A 178 21.69 -9.38 0.42
N LEU A 179 20.51 -9.07 -0.12
CA LEU A 179 20.16 -9.26 -1.53
C LEU A 179 20.92 -8.27 -2.42
N GLU A 180 20.89 -6.98 -2.09
CA GLU A 180 21.59 -5.93 -2.82
C GLU A 180 22.41 -5.06 -1.85
N PRO A 181 23.68 -5.45 -1.59
CA PRO A 181 24.56 -4.72 -0.69
C PRO A 181 24.74 -3.25 -1.12
N PRO A 182 24.80 -2.31 -0.18
CA PRO A 182 25.08 -0.91 -0.52
C PRO A 182 26.47 -0.82 -1.16
N VAL A 183 26.56 -0.06 -2.26
CA VAL A 183 27.83 0.20 -2.94
C VAL A 183 28.77 0.89 -1.95
N LYS A 184 29.92 0.27 -1.66
CA LYS A 184 30.97 0.92 -0.87
C LYS A 184 31.42 2.16 -1.65
N GLN A 185 31.11 3.35 -1.15
CA GLN A 185 31.81 4.55 -1.63
C GLN A 185 33.28 4.35 -1.29
N ALA A 186 34.10 4.07 -2.30
CA ALA A 186 35.54 4.12 -2.16
C ALA A 186 35.87 5.56 -1.77
N GLU A 187 36.41 5.74 -0.57
CA GLU A 187 37.01 7.00 -0.12
C GLU A 187 38.03 7.42 -1.18
N LEU A 188 37.76 8.57 -1.80
CA LEU A 188 38.60 9.25 -2.78
C LEU A 188 39.41 10.32 -2.07
#